data_AF-A0AAW0JXQ6-F1
#
_entry.id   AF-A0AAW0JXQ6-F1
#
_cell.length_a   1.000
_cell.length_b   1.000
_cell.length_c   1.000
_cell.angle_alpha   90.00
_cell.angle_beta   90.00
_cell.angle_gamma   90.00
#
_symmetry.space_group_name_H-M   'P 1'
#
loop_
_entity.id
_entity.type
_entity.pdbx_description
1 polymer ?
#
loop_
_entity_poly.entity_id
_entity_poly.type
_entity_poly.pdbx_seq_one_letter_code
_entity_poly.pdbx_strand_id
1 'polypeptide(L)'
;MRSTRPSEIIKSLNTLVLFQYVPRIRQIYLSWKNLPRNAGKLDGWIKALFNFFLFILASHVIGAFWYFFSIQRETACWHLVCGNLSGCGNSFSCANTNSSVNYAFLDDHCPINTPNTTKFDFGIFLEALQSGIVQSSNLPQKFFYCFWWGLRNLSSFGQGLQTSSYLWESCFSIFISILGLMLFLYFLENLKN
;
A
#
# COMPACT_ATOMS: atom_id res chain seq x y z
N MET A 1 24.95 -1.42 -22.75
CA MET A 1 23.59 -1.56 -23.32
C MET A 1 22.60 -1.90 -22.22
N ARG A 2 21.43 -1.26 -22.31
CA ARG A 2 20.21 -1.29 -21.48
C ARG A 2 19.77 -2.67 -20.94
N SER A 3 19.55 -2.77 -19.63
CA SER A 3 18.49 -3.62 -19.05
C SER A 3 17.98 -3.02 -17.72
N THR A 4 17.40 -1.82 -17.81
CA THR A 4 16.66 -1.14 -16.74
C THR A 4 15.17 -0.97 -17.09
N ARG A 5 14.73 -1.49 -18.24
CA ARG A 5 13.39 -1.26 -18.80
C ARG A 5 12.28 -2.17 -18.24
N PRO A 6 12.47 -3.47 -17.93
CA PRO A 6 11.33 -4.33 -17.62
C PRO A 6 10.63 -3.99 -16.30
N SER A 7 11.39 -3.75 -15.22
CA SER A 7 10.78 -3.51 -13.89
C SER A 7 10.12 -2.14 -13.78
N GLU A 8 10.73 -1.10 -14.33
CA GLU A 8 10.15 0.25 -14.34
C GLU A 8 8.92 0.35 -15.23
N ILE A 9 8.88 -0.41 -16.33
CA ILE A 9 7.68 -0.52 -17.19
C ILE A 9 6.55 -1.27 -16.47
N ILE A 10 6.85 -2.39 -15.79
CA ILE A 10 5.85 -3.14 -15.02
C ILE A 10 5.33 -2.33 -13.83
N LYS A 11 6.21 -1.62 -13.10
CA LYS A 11 5.81 -0.69 -12.04
C LYS A 11 4.94 0.43 -12.59
N SER A 12 5.36 1.07 -13.68
CA SER A 12 4.59 2.14 -14.33
C SER A 12 3.24 1.63 -14.83
N LEU A 13 3.17 0.42 -15.40
CA LEU A 13 1.94 -0.23 -15.83
C LEU A 13 1.00 -0.53 -14.66
N ASN A 14 1.50 -1.09 -13.56
CA ASN A 14 0.67 -1.35 -12.36
C ASN A 14 0.17 -0.05 -11.73
N THR A 15 1.02 0.99 -11.66
CA THR A 15 0.62 2.32 -11.21
C THR A 15 -0.41 2.93 -12.15
N LEU A 16 -0.25 2.79 -13.47
CA LEU A 16 -1.24 3.22 -14.46
C LEU A 16 -2.57 2.48 -14.31
N VAL A 17 -2.55 1.17 -14.06
CA VAL A 17 -3.76 0.37 -13.85
C VAL A 17 -4.50 0.82 -12.59
N LEU A 18 -3.77 1.07 -11.49
CA LEU A 18 -4.35 1.65 -10.26
C LEU A 18 -4.93 3.05 -10.52
N PHE A 19 -4.20 3.89 -11.26
CA PHE A 19 -4.63 5.25 -11.57
C PHE A 19 -5.82 5.29 -12.54
N GLN A 20 -5.92 4.32 -13.46
CA GLN A 20 -7.09 4.11 -14.33
C GLN A 20 -8.30 3.58 -13.57
N TYR A 21 -8.10 2.96 -12.41
CA TYR A 21 -9.18 2.44 -11.59
C TYR A 21 -10.02 3.57 -10.99
N VAL A 22 -9.38 4.66 -10.56
CA VAL A 22 -10.05 5.85 -9.99
C VAL A 22 -11.09 6.49 -10.93
N PRO A 23 -10.78 6.85 -12.20
CA PRO A 23 -11.77 7.39 -13.12
C PRO A 23 -12.85 6.37 -13.48
N ARG A 24 -12.57 5.07 -13.49
CA ARG A 24 -13.58 4.02 -13.69
C ARG A 24 -14.59 3.97 -12.55
N ILE A 25 -14.13 4.00 -11.29
CA ILE A 25 -15.03 4.08 -10.13
C ILE A 25 -15.86 5.37 -10.20
N ARG A 26 -15.23 6.51 -10.50
CA ARG A 26 -15.92 7.80 -10.61
C ARG A 26 -17.00 7.77 -11.69
N GLN A 27 -16.70 7.17 -12.84
CA GLN A 27 -17.66 7.04 -13.93
C GLN A 27 -18.81 6.11 -13.56
N ILE A 28 -18.54 4.98 -12.90
CA ILE A 28 -19.59 4.09 -12.38
C ILE A 28 -20.50 4.84 -11.40
N TYR A 29 -19.92 5.59 -10.46
CA TYR A 29 -20.66 6.42 -9.50
C TYR A 29 -21.54 7.47 -10.20
N LEU A 30 -21.00 8.20 -11.17
CA LEU A 30 -21.74 9.22 -11.93
C LEU A 30 -22.86 8.60 -12.78
N SER A 31 -22.57 7.50 -13.49
CA SER A 31 -23.56 6.74 -14.25
C SER A 31 -24.70 6.26 -13.35
N TRP A 32 -24.37 5.90 -12.11
CA TRP A 32 -25.36 5.43 -11.16
C TRP A 32 -26.22 6.54 -10.57
N LYS A 33 -25.63 7.71 -10.29
CA LYS A 33 -26.36 8.92 -9.89
C LYS A 33 -27.40 9.34 -10.95
N ASN A 34 -27.10 9.10 -12.22
CA ASN A 34 -27.93 9.52 -13.35
C ASN A 34 -28.97 8.46 -13.78
N LEU A 35 -29.05 7.31 -13.11
CA LEU A 35 -29.99 6.26 -13.47
C LEU A 35 -31.42 6.63 -13.01
N PRO A 36 -32.45 6.54 -13.87
CA PRO A 36 -33.82 6.82 -13.48
C PRO A 36 -34.27 5.86 -12.37
N ARG A 37 -34.58 6.43 -11.18
CA ARG A 37 -35.00 5.67 -9.99
C ARG A 37 -36.41 5.12 -10.17
N ASN A 38 -36.51 3.94 -10.76
CA ASN A 38 -37.73 3.16 -10.81
C ASN A 38 -37.59 1.90 -9.95
N ALA A 39 -37.66 2.01 -8.62
CA ALA A 39 -38.07 0.94 -7.68
C ALA A 39 -37.80 1.36 -6.23
N GLY A 40 -38.70 1.00 -5.30
CA GLY A 40 -38.58 1.26 -3.85
C GLY A 40 -37.43 0.52 -3.15
N LYS A 41 -37.73 -0.43 -2.25
CA LYS A 41 -36.76 -1.14 -1.37
C LYS A 41 -35.54 -1.77 -2.08
N LEU A 42 -35.66 -2.09 -3.36
CA LEU A 42 -34.57 -2.65 -4.19
C LEU A 42 -33.44 -1.63 -4.40
N ASP A 43 -33.75 -0.34 -4.53
CA ASP A 43 -32.77 0.74 -4.71
C ASP A 43 -31.88 0.91 -3.46
N GLY A 44 -32.45 0.74 -2.26
CA GLY A 44 -31.70 0.78 -0.99
C GLY A 44 -30.70 -0.37 -0.84
N TRP A 45 -31.09 -1.60 -1.19
CA TRP A 45 -30.20 -2.77 -1.07
C TRP A 45 -29.03 -2.71 -2.05
N ILE A 46 -29.26 -2.21 -3.26
CA ILE A 46 -28.19 -2.02 -4.26
C ILE A 46 -27.24 -0.89 -3.82
N LYS A 47 -27.75 0.20 -3.21
CA LYS A 47 -26.95 1.24 -2.50
C LYS A 47 -26.03 0.68 -1.44
N ALA A 48 -26.56 -0.12 -0.51
CA ALA A 48 -25.76 -0.76 0.51
C ALA A 48 -24.67 -1.66 -0.09
N LEU A 49 -25.01 -2.47 -1.09
CA LEU A 49 -24.06 -3.37 -1.75
C LEU A 49 -22.94 -2.63 -2.49
N PHE A 50 -23.26 -1.54 -3.19
CA PHE A 50 -22.26 -0.71 -3.87
C PHE A 50 -21.31 -0.05 -2.88
N ASN A 51 -21.83 0.47 -1.76
CA ASN A 51 -21.00 1.07 -0.72
C ASN A 51 -20.06 0.07 -0.07
N PHE A 52 -20.56 -1.15 0.18
CA PHE A 52 -19.75 -2.25 0.67
C PHE A 52 -18.65 -2.63 -0.33
N PHE A 53 -18.97 -2.68 -1.63
CA PHE A 53 -17.99 -2.90 -2.68
C PHE A 53 -16.90 -1.80 -2.71
N LEU A 54 -17.28 -0.52 -2.57
CA LEU A 54 -16.32 0.58 -2.47
C LEU A 54 -15.41 0.42 -1.24
N PHE A 55 -15.94 -0.05 -0.11
CA PHE A 55 -15.15 -0.28 1.09
C PHE A 55 -14.11 -1.40 0.91
N ILE A 56 -14.51 -2.53 0.31
CA ILE A 56 -13.59 -3.62 -0.05
C ILE A 56 -12.50 -3.12 -0.98
N LEU A 57 -12.90 -2.37 -2.01
CA LEU A 57 -11.97 -1.86 -3.01
C LEU A 57 -10.97 -0.86 -2.40
N ALA A 58 -11.44 0.07 -1.58
CA ALA A 58 -10.58 1.00 -0.84
C ALA A 58 -9.58 0.24 0.05
N SER A 59 -10.04 -0.80 0.76
CA SER A 59 -9.19 -1.66 1.59
C SER A 59 -8.09 -2.34 0.79
N HIS A 60 -8.42 -2.87 -0.40
CA HIS A 60 -7.44 -3.45 -1.30
C HIS A 60 -6.40 -2.42 -1.78
N VAL A 61 -6.86 -1.24 -2.19
CA VAL A 61 -5.97 -0.16 -2.67
C VAL A 61 -5.04 0.33 -1.56
N ILE A 62 -5.55 0.55 -0.35
CA ILE A 62 -4.73 0.93 0.82
C ILE A 62 -3.68 -0.14 1.13
N GLY A 63 -4.08 -1.42 1.12
CA GLY A 63 -3.17 -2.54 1.31
C GLY A 63 -2.06 -2.60 0.25
N ALA A 64 -2.40 -2.35 -1.02
CA ALA A 64 -1.44 -2.34 -2.12
C ALA A 64 -0.45 -1.17 -2.02
N PHE A 65 -0.91 0.02 -1.64
CA PHE A 65 -0.03 1.16 -1.37
C PHE A 65 0.90 0.89 -0.19
N TRP A 66 0.39 0.29 0.88
CA TRP A 66 1.20 -0.10 2.02
C TRP A 66 2.33 -1.06 1.62
N TYR A 67 2.02 -2.13 0.87
CA TYR A 67 3.02 -3.05 0.32
C TYR A 67 4.10 -2.33 -0.51
N PHE A 68 3.66 -1.45 -1.42
CA PHE A 68 4.56 -0.73 -2.30
C PHE A 68 5.46 0.25 -1.54
N PHE A 69 4.91 0.95 -0.54
CA PHE A 69 5.67 1.85 0.32
C PHE A 69 6.63 1.10 1.23
N SER A 70 6.32 -0.12 1.70
CA SER A 70 7.27 -0.96 2.42
C SER A 70 8.52 -1.26 1.61
N ILE A 71 8.37 -1.62 0.33
CA ILE A 71 9.50 -1.82 -0.59
C ILE A 71 10.31 -0.53 -0.74
N GLN A 72 9.64 0.60 -0.95
CA GLN A 72 10.33 1.89 -1.09
C GLN A 72 11.09 2.28 0.17
N ARG A 73 10.53 2.02 1.35
CA ARG A 73 11.19 2.32 2.64
C ARG A 73 12.39 1.43 2.90
N GLU A 74 12.29 0.13 2.62
CA GLU A 74 13.43 -0.80 2.66
C GLU A 74 14.55 -0.35 1.70
N THR A 75 14.17 -0.03 0.46
CA THR A 75 15.10 0.46 -0.56
C THR A 75 15.74 1.81 -0.17
N ALA A 76 14.99 2.71 0.47
CA ALA A 76 15.50 3.99 0.95
C ALA A 76 16.53 3.80 2.07
N CYS A 77 16.29 2.86 2.98
CA CYS A 77 17.28 2.50 4.01
C CYS A 77 18.56 1.98 3.35
N TRP A 78 18.43 1.06 2.40
CA TRP A 78 19.59 0.53 1.67
C TRP A 78 20.37 1.63 0.97
N HIS A 79 19.70 2.55 0.27
CA HIS A 79 20.37 3.69 -0.37
C HIS A 79 21.09 4.62 0.60
N LEU A 80 20.51 4.87 1.78
CA LEU A 80 21.13 5.70 2.81
C LEU A 80 22.48 5.12 3.27
N VAL A 81 22.50 3.82 3.56
CA VAL A 81 23.70 3.14 4.06
C VAL A 81 24.74 3.03 2.94
N CYS A 82 24.31 2.66 1.74
CA CYS A 82 25.19 2.48 0.59
C CYS A 82 25.73 3.79 0.00
N GLY A 83 25.05 4.91 0.20
CA GLY A 83 25.55 6.24 -0.17
C GLY A 83 26.58 6.79 0.82
N ASN A 84 26.51 6.37 2.09
CA ASN A 84 27.36 6.88 3.16
C ASN A 84 28.56 5.98 3.50
N LEU A 85 28.52 4.68 3.13
CA LEU A 85 29.57 3.71 3.44
C LEU A 85 30.05 2.94 2.21
N SER A 86 31.35 2.66 2.16
CA SER A 86 31.96 1.73 1.20
C SER A 86 31.65 0.27 1.59
N GLY A 87 30.42 -0.17 1.35
CA GLY A 87 29.97 -1.53 1.67
C GLY A 87 29.00 -2.13 0.65
N CYS A 88 28.43 -1.29 -0.20
CA CYS A 88 27.55 -1.72 -1.28
C CYS A 88 28.29 -1.54 -2.59
N GLY A 89 28.61 -2.65 -3.27
CA GLY A 89 28.98 -2.57 -4.69
C GLY A 89 27.88 -1.86 -5.50
N ASN A 90 28.14 -1.55 -6.77
CA ASN A 90 27.20 -0.90 -7.72
C ASN A 90 25.95 -1.76 -8.06
N SER A 91 25.30 -2.36 -7.06
CA SER A 91 24.53 -3.61 -7.13
C SER A 91 23.01 -3.45 -7.02
N PHE A 92 22.49 -2.25 -6.80
CA PHE A 92 21.04 -2.00 -6.92
C PHE A 92 20.54 -2.09 -8.37
N SER A 93 21.45 -2.28 -9.33
CA SER A 93 21.10 -2.55 -10.72
C SER A 93 21.06 -4.07 -10.96
N CYS A 94 19.89 -4.58 -11.33
CA CYS A 94 19.71 -5.97 -11.81
C CYS A 94 20.56 -6.31 -13.07
N ALA A 95 21.29 -5.34 -13.62
CA ALA A 95 22.16 -5.51 -14.78
C ALA A 95 23.56 -6.03 -14.43
N ASN A 96 23.98 -6.02 -13.17
CA ASN A 96 25.32 -6.39 -12.75
C ASN A 96 25.30 -7.64 -11.86
N THR A 97 25.36 -8.82 -12.47
CA THR A 97 25.33 -10.12 -11.78
C THR A 97 26.59 -10.42 -10.97
N ASN A 98 27.63 -9.60 -11.07
CA ASN A 98 28.94 -9.81 -10.43
C ASN A 98 29.12 -9.05 -9.11
N SER A 99 28.13 -8.27 -8.67
CA SER A 99 28.20 -7.57 -7.39
C SER A 99 27.42 -8.32 -6.32
N SER A 100 28.13 -9.00 -5.43
CA SER A 100 27.55 -9.64 -4.24
C SER A 100 27.06 -8.55 -3.28
N VAL A 101 25.74 -8.40 -3.16
CA VAL A 101 25.13 -7.62 -2.08
C VAL A 101 25.51 -8.29 -0.76
N ASN A 102 26.20 -7.59 0.13
CA ASN A 102 26.44 -8.08 1.47
C ASN A 102 25.16 -7.88 2.29
N TYR A 103 24.28 -8.89 2.27
CA TYR A 103 23.02 -8.87 3.02
C TYR A 103 23.21 -8.72 4.52
N ALA A 104 24.30 -9.25 5.09
CA ALA A 104 24.60 -9.09 6.52
C ALA A 104 24.91 -7.62 6.88
N PHE A 105 25.59 -6.91 5.97
CA PHE A 105 25.85 -5.47 6.13
C PHE A 105 24.55 -4.64 6.06
N LEU A 106 23.65 -4.98 5.14
CA LEU A 106 22.35 -4.32 5.03
C LEU A 106 21.46 -4.62 6.25
N ASP A 107 21.42 -5.87 6.73
CA ASP A 107 20.62 -6.24 7.90
C ASP A 107 21.13 -5.56 9.17
N ASP A 108 22.45 -5.38 9.33
CA ASP A 108 22.99 -4.64 10.46
C ASP A 108 22.57 -3.16 10.45
N HIS A 109 22.59 -2.49 9.30
CA HIS A 109 22.29 -1.06 9.20
C HIS A 109 20.80 -0.74 8.97
N CYS A 110 20.05 -1.68 8.42
CA CYS A 110 18.61 -1.64 8.15
C CYS A 110 17.89 -2.80 8.85
N PRO A 111 17.91 -2.85 10.20
CA PRO A 111 17.46 -4.04 10.92
C PRO A 111 15.94 -4.17 10.89
N ILE A 112 15.47 -5.22 10.20
CA ILE A 112 14.04 -5.56 10.12
C ILE A 112 13.65 -6.54 11.25
N ASN A 113 14.49 -7.54 11.50
CA ASN A 113 14.19 -8.62 12.46
C ASN A 113 14.37 -8.19 13.92
N THR A 114 15.33 -7.30 14.18
CA THR A 114 15.63 -6.71 15.49
C THR A 114 15.54 -5.19 15.39
N PRO A 115 14.30 -4.64 15.29
CA PRO A 115 14.10 -3.24 14.95
C PRO A 115 14.88 -2.31 15.87
N ASN A 116 15.65 -1.42 15.27
CA ASN A 116 16.37 -0.39 16.01
C ASN A 116 16.04 0.97 15.41
N THR A 117 15.12 1.67 16.07
CA THR A 117 14.63 3.00 15.65
C THR A 117 15.73 4.06 15.64
N THR A 118 16.86 3.83 16.32
CA THR A 118 18.03 4.73 16.26
C THR A 118 18.83 4.59 14.96
N LYS A 119 18.81 3.41 14.31
CA LYS A 119 19.47 3.19 13.01
C LYS A 119 18.53 3.60 11.87
N PHE A 120 17.35 3.01 11.82
CA PHE A 120 16.31 3.33 10.84
C PHE A 120 14.94 2.90 11.34
N ASP A 121 13.98 3.82 11.34
CA ASP A 121 12.61 3.52 11.73
C ASP A 121 11.73 3.25 10.49
N PHE A 122 11.20 2.03 10.42
CA PHE A 122 10.29 1.58 9.38
C PHE A 122 8.83 1.91 9.69
N GLY A 123 8.50 2.24 10.94
CA GLY A 123 7.15 2.58 11.39
C GLY A 123 6.09 1.58 10.94
N ILE A 124 4.99 2.06 10.35
CA ILE A 124 3.87 1.24 9.90
C ILE A 124 4.26 0.20 8.83
N PHE A 125 5.40 0.36 8.17
CA PHE A 125 5.85 -0.56 7.12
C PHE A 125 6.61 -1.77 7.65
N LEU A 126 7.03 -1.72 8.93
CA LEU A 126 7.81 -2.78 9.57
C LEU A 126 7.08 -4.13 9.56
N GLU A 127 5.76 -4.14 9.79
CA GLU A 127 4.94 -5.36 9.78
C GLU A 127 4.99 -6.09 8.42
N ALA A 128 5.00 -5.36 7.30
CA ALA A 128 5.15 -5.97 5.97
C ALA A 128 6.54 -6.59 5.76
N LEU A 129 7.58 -5.96 6.31
CA LEU A 129 8.95 -6.43 6.16
C LEU A 129 9.18 -7.67 7.03
N GLN A 130 8.76 -7.64 8.29
CA GLN A 130 8.91 -8.76 9.23
C GLN A 130 8.06 -9.98 8.87
N SER A 131 6.89 -9.78 8.28
CA SER A 131 6.06 -10.90 7.80
C SER A 131 6.67 -11.65 6.62
N GLY A 132 7.74 -11.11 6.00
CA GLY A 132 8.33 -11.66 4.79
C GLY A 132 7.43 -11.53 3.55
N ILE A 133 6.30 -10.82 3.66
CA ILE A 133 5.34 -10.72 2.55
C ILE A 133 5.93 -9.97 1.37
N VAL A 134 6.83 -9.02 1.63
CA VAL A 134 7.58 -8.28 0.60
C VAL A 134 8.42 -9.22 -0.26
N GLN A 135 9.11 -10.17 0.38
CA GLN A 135 10.07 -11.10 -0.24
C GLN A 135 9.41 -12.38 -0.80
N SER A 136 8.22 -12.74 -0.33
CA SER A 136 7.48 -13.94 -0.77
C SER A 136 7.27 -13.95 -2.29
N SER A 137 7.24 -15.13 -2.92
CA SER A 137 6.82 -15.28 -4.33
C SER A 137 5.32 -15.62 -4.47
N ASN A 138 4.64 -15.92 -3.37
CA ASN A 138 3.26 -16.38 -3.36
C ASN A 138 2.28 -15.19 -3.50
N LEU A 139 1.72 -15.03 -4.70
CA LEU A 139 0.82 -13.93 -5.02
C LEU A 139 -0.49 -13.92 -4.22
N PRO A 140 -1.23 -15.05 -4.07
CA PRO A 140 -2.41 -15.09 -3.22
C PRO A 140 -2.13 -14.65 -1.77
N GLN A 141 -1.03 -15.10 -1.19
CA GLN A 141 -0.65 -14.73 0.16
C GLN A 141 -0.42 -13.21 0.27
N LYS A 142 0.34 -12.63 -0.68
CA LYS A 142 0.55 -11.17 -0.76
C LYS A 142 -0.77 -10.42 -0.84
N PHE A 143 -1.63 -10.85 -1.75
CA PHE A 143 -2.91 -10.21 -2.00
C PHE A 143 -3.77 -10.16 -0.73
N PHE A 144 -4.02 -11.31 -0.10
CA PHE A 144 -4.91 -11.39 1.06
C PHE A 144 -4.31 -10.74 2.30
N TYR A 145 -3.00 -10.87 2.51
CA TYR A 145 -2.33 -10.27 3.66
C TYR A 145 -2.35 -8.73 3.58
N CYS A 146 -2.02 -8.16 2.42
CA CYS A 146 -2.05 -6.72 2.22
C CYS A 146 -3.50 -6.19 2.25
N PHE A 147 -4.44 -6.92 1.62
CA PHE A 147 -5.86 -6.59 1.69
C PHE A 147 -6.37 -6.56 3.14
N TRP A 148 -6.01 -7.56 3.94
CA TRP A 148 -6.37 -7.64 5.35
C TRP A 148 -5.80 -6.47 6.16
N TRP A 149 -4.54 -6.10 5.92
CA TRP A 149 -3.94 -4.92 6.56
C TRP A 149 -4.72 -3.63 6.24
N GLY A 150 -5.06 -3.42 4.97
CA GLY A 150 -5.84 -2.25 4.56
C GLY A 150 -7.26 -2.25 5.14
N LEU A 151 -7.93 -3.41 5.13
CA LEU A 151 -9.26 -3.59 5.69
C LEU A 151 -9.30 -3.29 7.18
N ARG A 152 -8.34 -3.83 7.94
CA ARG A 152 -8.20 -3.61 9.38
C ARG A 152 -8.06 -2.12 9.70
N ASN A 153 -7.16 -1.43 9.00
CA ASN A 153 -6.86 -0.03 9.30
C ASN A 153 -7.96 0.95 8.85
N LEU A 154 -8.65 0.68 7.74
CA LEU A 154 -9.82 1.49 7.37
C LEU A 154 -10.98 1.28 8.36
N SER A 155 -11.21 0.03 8.79
CA SER A 155 -12.28 -0.31 9.73
C SER A 155 -12.05 0.27 11.12
N SER A 156 -10.79 0.47 11.52
CA SER A 156 -10.40 1.06 12.81
C SER A 156 -10.03 2.55 12.72
N PHE A 157 -10.27 3.20 11.58
CA PHE A 157 -9.91 4.60 11.33
C PHE A 157 -8.42 4.90 11.59
N GLY A 158 -7.54 3.92 11.38
CA GLY A 158 -6.10 4.07 11.56
C GLY A 158 -5.64 4.19 13.01
N GLN A 159 -6.49 3.92 14.02
CA GLN A 159 -6.15 4.12 15.44
C GLN A 159 -4.94 3.31 15.93
N GLY A 160 -4.63 2.18 15.28
CA GLY A 160 -3.48 1.34 15.62
C GLY A 160 -2.18 1.69 14.90
N LEU A 161 -2.17 2.70 14.03
CA LEU A 161 -1.01 3.04 13.21
C LEU A 161 0.01 3.85 14.03
N GLN A 162 1.18 3.27 14.26
CA GLN A 162 2.32 3.95 14.89
C GLN A 162 3.28 4.42 13.80
N THR A 163 3.32 5.74 13.58
CA THR A 163 4.16 6.32 12.53
C THR A 163 5.56 6.66 13.02
N SER A 164 6.56 6.50 12.16
CA SER A 164 7.89 7.09 12.39
C SER A 164 7.87 8.62 12.23
N SER A 165 9.04 9.27 12.35
CA SER A 165 9.22 10.70 12.04
C SER A 165 9.18 11.03 10.53
N TYR A 166 8.90 10.05 9.68
CA TYR A 166 8.83 10.22 8.23
C TYR A 166 7.52 10.87 7.78
N LEU A 167 7.59 12.11 7.27
CA LEU A 167 6.43 12.92 6.87
C LEU A 167 5.42 12.18 5.99
N TRP A 168 5.90 11.47 4.95
CA TRP A 168 5.01 10.76 4.02
C TRP A 168 4.24 9.62 4.68
N GLU A 169 4.82 9.01 5.71
CA GLU A 169 4.15 7.99 6.52
C GLU A 169 3.01 8.60 7.33
N SER A 170 3.26 9.73 7.98
CA SER A 170 2.23 10.48 8.71
C SER A 170 1.11 10.94 7.78
N CYS A 171 1.43 11.47 6.60
CA CYS A 171 0.42 11.84 5.60
C CYS A 171 -0.42 10.64 5.15
N PHE A 172 0.21 9.47 4.95
CA PHE A 172 -0.50 8.26 4.55
C PHE A 172 -1.45 7.76 5.67
N SER A 173 -1.00 7.75 6.92
CA SER A 173 -1.84 7.40 8.07
C SER A 173 -3.02 8.35 8.26
N ILE A 174 -2.81 9.67 8.14
CA ILE A 174 -3.89 10.68 8.19
C ILE A 174 -4.92 10.41 7.08
N PHE A 175 -4.45 10.12 5.87
CA PHE A 175 -5.32 9.78 4.74
C PHE A 175 -6.17 8.53 5.03
N ILE A 176 -5.60 7.48 5.60
CA ILE A 176 -6.34 6.27 6.01
C ILE A 176 -7.41 6.61 7.05
N SER A 177 -7.08 7.41 8.06
CA SER A 177 -8.03 7.80 9.11
C SER A 177 -9.22 8.59 8.56
N ILE A 178 -8.96 9.60 7.72
CA ILE A 178 -10.02 10.41 7.09
C ILE A 178 -10.87 9.55 6.15
N LEU A 179 -10.24 8.74 5.30
CA LEU A 179 -10.95 7.91 4.34
C LEU A 179 -11.82 6.86 5.03
N GLY A 180 -11.31 6.21 6.07
CA GLY A 180 -12.06 5.25 6.88
C GLY A 180 -13.30 5.88 7.51
N LEU A 181 -13.14 7.06 8.12
CA LEU A 181 -14.26 7.79 8.72
C LEU A 181 -15.31 8.19 7.68
N MET A 182 -14.89 8.75 6.54
CA MET A 182 -15.80 9.16 5.46
C MET A 182 -16.60 7.98 4.90
N LEU A 183 -15.93 6.86 4.64
CA LEU A 183 -16.60 5.65 4.12
C LEU A 183 -17.60 5.08 5.13
N PHE A 184 -17.27 5.10 6.42
CA PHE A 184 -18.15 4.63 7.48
C PHE A 184 -19.41 5.50 7.61
N LEU A 185 -19.25 6.83 7.63
CA LEU A 185 -20.39 7.75 7.65
C LEU A 185 -21.29 7.57 6.43
N TYR A 186 -20.71 7.49 5.24
CA TYR A 186 -21.44 7.26 4.00
C TYR A 186 -22.19 5.91 4.00
N PHE A 187 -21.59 4.87 4.58
CA PHE A 187 -22.26 3.58 4.73
C PHE A 187 -23.46 3.67 5.68
N LEU A 188 -23.33 4.33 6.84
CA LEU A 188 -24.41 4.51 7.80
C LEU A 188 -25.59 5.33 7.23
N GLU A 189 -25.30 6.40 6.49
CA GLU A 189 -26.33 7.23 5.85
C GLU A 189 -27.18 6.42 4.86
N ASN A 190 -26.55 5.52 4.10
CA ASN A 190 -27.23 4.71 3.10
C ASN A 190 -27.91 3.44 3.68
N LEU A 191 -27.64 3.09 4.93
CA LEU A 191 -28.39 2.05 5.65
C LEU A 191 -29.68 2.59 6.30
N LYS A 192 -29.69 3.88 6.66
CA LYS A 192 -30.81 4.54 7.33
C LYS A 192 -31.89 5.05 6.37
N ASN A 193 -31.54 5.34 5.12
CA ASN A 193 -32.43 5.77 4.03
C ASN A 193 -32.92 4.58 3.20
#